data_AF-A0A1E3SU23-F1
#
_entry.id   AF-A0A1E3SU23-F1
#
_cell.length_a   1.000
_cell.length_b   1.000
_cell.length_c   1.000
_cell.angle_alpha   90.00
_cell.angle_beta   90.00
_cell.angle_gamma   90.00
#
_symmetry.space_group_name_H-M   'P 1'
#
loop_
_entity.id
_entity.type
_entity.pdbx_description
1 polymer ?
#
loop_
_entity_poly.entity_id
_entity_poly.type
_entity_poly.pdbx_seq_one_letter_code
_entity_poly.pdbx_strand_id
1 'polypeptide(L)'
;MSSPLRRVVKPARLDMAFWLPPGGTDNGVFASYWAELADLEAHDIAPVLAALASADVGGYVATPGGRAGYRARVPIHRLWVDSLQYHRAEDILMTYFNQGGPTGQSYSATTS
;
A
#
# COMPACT_ATOMS: atom_id res chain seq x y z
N MET A 1 1.37 6.81 21.16
CA MET A 1 2.62 6.02 21.11
C MET A 1 2.77 5.56 19.67
N SER A 2 3.63 6.23 18.88
CA SER A 2 3.80 5.93 17.45
C SER A 2 4.70 4.71 17.30
N SER A 3 4.22 3.66 16.65
CA SER A 3 4.99 2.43 16.44
C SER A 3 5.85 2.60 15.17
N PRO A 4 7.17 2.32 15.23
CA PRO A 4 8.03 2.45 14.05
C PRO A 4 7.73 1.31 13.06
N LEU A 5 7.54 1.66 11.79
CA LEU A 5 7.41 0.72 10.67
C LEU A 5 8.50 -0.37 10.77
N ARG A 6 8.09 -1.62 10.98
CA ARG A 6 9.02 -2.76 11.07
C ARG A 6 9.25 -3.33 9.68
N ARG A 7 10.51 -3.55 9.34
CA ARG A 7 10.89 -4.27 8.11
C ARG A 7 10.66 -5.78 8.33
N VAL A 8 9.73 -6.40 7.59
CA VAL A 8 9.53 -7.86 7.67
C VAL A 8 10.57 -8.58 6.82
N VAL A 9 11.59 -9.11 7.51
CA VAL A 9 12.71 -9.82 6.88
C VAL A 9 12.30 -11.24 6.45
N LYS A 10 11.23 -11.83 7.01
CA LYS A 10 10.73 -13.18 6.65
C LYS A 10 9.21 -13.30 6.88
N PRO A 11 8.37 -13.25 5.82
CA PRO A 11 6.92 -13.47 5.92
C PRO A 11 6.57 -14.87 6.49
N ALA A 12 7.37 -15.87 6.13
CA ALA A 12 7.19 -17.27 6.54
C ALA A 12 7.28 -17.54 8.06
N ARG A 13 7.65 -16.57 8.90
CA ARG A 13 7.72 -16.74 10.37
C ARG A 13 6.47 -16.23 11.10
N LEU A 14 5.51 -15.62 10.42
CA LEU A 14 4.35 -14.96 11.01
C LEU A 14 3.01 -15.60 10.62
N ASP A 15 2.99 -16.84 10.11
CA ASP A 15 1.83 -17.44 9.43
C ASP A 15 1.28 -16.57 8.26
N MET A 16 2.07 -15.60 7.80
CA MET A 16 1.83 -14.86 6.56
C MET A 16 2.11 -15.82 5.42
N ALA A 17 1.03 -16.43 4.94
CA ALA A 17 0.82 -16.95 3.60
C ALA A 17 2.10 -17.06 2.75
N PHE A 18 2.57 -18.29 2.51
CA PHE A 18 3.79 -18.60 1.75
C PHE A 18 3.87 -17.94 0.35
N TRP A 19 2.76 -17.39 -0.16
CA TRP A 19 2.63 -16.72 -1.45
C TRP A 19 2.84 -15.19 -1.42
N LEU A 20 2.99 -14.56 -0.25
CA LEU A 20 3.35 -13.14 -0.20
C LEU A 20 4.80 -12.95 -0.66
N PRO A 21 5.09 -12.00 -1.57
CA PRO A 21 6.45 -11.76 -2.01
C PRO A 21 7.35 -11.37 -0.83
N PRO A 22 8.57 -11.92 -0.70
CA PRO A 22 9.45 -11.61 0.42
C PRO A 22 10.02 -10.19 0.34
N GLY A 23 10.45 -9.67 1.49
CA GLY A 23 11.21 -8.41 1.57
C GLY A 23 10.37 -7.13 1.46
N GLY A 24 9.06 -7.24 1.60
CA GLY A 24 8.16 -6.09 1.68
C GLY A 24 8.09 -5.44 3.05
N THR A 25 7.19 -4.47 3.15
CA THR A 25 6.92 -3.64 4.31
C THR A 25 5.46 -3.80 4.69
N ASP A 26 5.17 -4.18 5.93
CA ASP A 26 3.81 -4.17 6.48
C ASP A 26 3.54 -2.87 7.26
N ASN A 27 2.27 -2.63 7.57
CA ASN A 27 1.82 -1.50 8.37
C ASN A 27 1.66 -1.81 9.87
N GLY A 28 2.10 -2.97 10.34
CA GLY A 28 1.99 -3.40 11.73
C GLY A 28 0.65 -4.04 12.12
N VAL A 29 -0.33 -4.09 11.21
CA VAL A 29 -1.63 -4.74 11.44
C VAL A 29 -1.59 -6.15 10.87
N PHE A 30 -1.90 -7.13 11.71
CA PHE A 30 -1.91 -8.54 11.33
C PHE A 30 -3.13 -8.86 10.46
N ALA A 31 -2.94 -9.69 9.43
CA ALA A 31 -4.03 -10.30 8.68
C ALA A 31 -3.74 -11.77 8.39
N SER A 32 -4.78 -12.60 8.48
CA SER A 32 -4.69 -14.05 8.22
C SER A 32 -4.77 -14.38 6.73
N TYR A 33 -5.44 -13.53 5.96
CA TYR A 33 -5.72 -13.74 4.54
C TYR A 33 -5.42 -12.46 3.76
N TRP A 34 -4.74 -12.60 2.61
CA TRP A 34 -4.21 -11.46 1.86
C TRP A 34 -4.71 -11.48 0.43
N ALA A 35 -5.12 -10.31 -0.07
CA ALA A 35 -5.54 -10.10 -1.46
C ALA A 35 -4.77 -8.92 -2.09
N GLU A 36 -4.40 -9.04 -3.36
CA GLU A 36 -3.84 -7.93 -4.15
C GLU A 36 -4.92 -6.86 -4.35
N LEU A 37 -4.57 -5.59 -4.09
CA LEU A 37 -5.50 -4.48 -4.25
C LEU A 37 -5.06 -3.51 -5.36
N ALA A 38 -3.81 -3.05 -5.33
CA ALA A 38 -3.33 -2.03 -6.27
C ALA A 38 -1.81 -2.04 -6.42
N ASP A 39 -1.30 -1.39 -7.45
CA ASP A 39 0.11 -0.99 -7.54
C ASP A 39 0.22 0.49 -7.11
N LEU A 40 1.21 0.80 -6.27
CA LEU A 40 1.46 2.12 -5.69
C LEU A 40 2.73 2.74 -6.26
N GLU A 41 2.77 4.07 -6.31
CA GLU A 41 4.02 4.79 -6.49
C GLU A 41 4.81 4.84 -5.17
N ALA A 42 6.14 4.98 -5.26
CA ALA A 42 7.01 4.97 -4.08
C ALA A 42 6.63 6.03 -3.03
N HIS A 43 6.09 7.17 -3.47
CA HIS A 43 5.69 8.26 -2.59
C HIS A 43 4.36 7.99 -1.87
N ASP A 44 3.51 7.11 -2.40
CA ASP A 44 2.22 6.74 -1.81
C ASP A 44 2.31 5.63 -0.77
N ILE A 45 3.40 4.85 -0.77
CA ILE A 45 3.53 3.67 0.11
C ILE A 45 3.34 4.03 1.59
N ALA A 46 4.11 4.98 2.08
CA ALA A 46 4.07 5.37 3.49
C ALA A 46 2.70 5.95 3.91
N PRO A 47 2.10 6.92 3.20
CA PRO A 47 0.80 7.45 3.59
C PRO A 47 -0.34 6.44 3.45
N VAL A 48 -0.35 5.59 2.41
CA VAL A 48 -1.36 4.55 2.25
C VAL A 48 -1.27 3.51 3.36
N LEU A 49 -0.07 3.02 3.70
CA LEU A 49 0.11 2.08 4.80
C LEU A 49 -0.30 2.69 6.15
N ALA A 50 -0.03 3.99 6.37
CA ALA A 50 -0.46 4.70 7.56
C ALA A 50 -1.99 4.84 7.63
N ALA A 51 -2.65 5.14 6.51
CA ALA A 51 -4.11 5.23 6.44
C ALA A 51 -4.77 3.88 6.76
N LEU A 52 -4.26 2.79 6.18
CA LEU A 52 -4.72 1.43 6.48
C LEU A 52 -4.51 1.06 7.95
N ALA A 53 -3.34 1.39 8.52
CA ALA A 53 -3.06 1.13 9.94
C ALA A 53 -4.00 1.90 10.87
N SER A 54 -4.29 3.17 10.54
CA SER A 54 -5.22 3.99 11.32
C SER A 54 -6.65 3.44 11.31
N ALA A 55 -7.00 2.65 10.29
CA ALA A 55 -8.27 1.97 10.16
C ALA A 55 -8.27 0.52 10.70
N ASP A 56 -7.16 0.04 11.26
CA ASP A 56 -6.99 -1.36 11.67
C ASP A 56 -7.17 -2.37 10.52
N VAL A 57 -6.69 -1.99 9.33
CA VAL A 57 -6.68 -2.85 8.14
C VAL A 57 -5.25 -3.31 7.88
N GLY A 58 -5.04 -4.63 7.81
CA GLY A 58 -3.76 -5.22 7.45
C GLY A 58 -3.31 -4.77 6.06
N GLY A 59 -2.11 -4.22 5.95
CA GLY A 59 -1.53 -3.73 4.70
C GLY A 59 -0.08 -4.17 4.55
N TYR A 60 0.27 -4.66 3.37
CA TYR A 60 1.61 -5.11 3.02
C TYR A 60 1.99 -4.64 1.62
N VAL A 61 3.19 -4.08 1.45
CA VAL A 61 3.71 -3.66 0.16
C VAL A 61 5.02 -4.37 -0.14
N ALA A 62 5.13 -4.92 -1.33
CA ALA A 62 6.34 -5.56 -1.83
C ALA A 62 6.49 -5.36 -3.34
N THR A 63 7.71 -5.54 -3.82
CA THR A 63 7.98 -5.58 -5.26
C THR A 63 7.99 -7.05 -5.70
N PRO A 64 7.03 -7.51 -6.53
CA PRO A 64 7.01 -8.89 -6.98
C PRO A 64 8.29 -9.27 -7.72
N GLY A 65 9.05 -10.23 -7.18
CA GLY A 65 10.20 -10.81 -7.87
C GLY A 65 9.73 -11.58 -9.10
N GLY A 66 10.22 -11.21 -10.29
CA GLY A 66 9.90 -11.90 -11.55
C GLY A 66 9.36 -10.99 -12.67
N ARG A 67 8.91 -9.77 -12.36
CA ARG A 67 8.50 -8.76 -13.37
C ARG A 67 9.48 -7.60 -13.54
N ALA A 68 10.66 -7.69 -12.92
CA ALA A 68 11.83 -6.97 -13.39
C ALA A 68 12.34 -7.64 -14.67
N GLY A 69 11.52 -7.64 -15.73
CA GLY A 69 12.08 -7.69 -17.06
C GLY A 69 13.10 -6.57 -17.12
N TYR A 70 14.28 -6.85 -17.67
CA TYR A 70 15.44 -5.97 -17.87
C TYR A 70 15.13 -4.58 -18.52
N ARG A 71 13.86 -4.26 -18.75
CA ARG A 71 13.27 -3.07 -19.38
C ARG A 71 12.26 -2.30 -18.52
N ALA A 72 11.87 -2.78 -17.33
CA ALA A 72 10.95 -2.05 -16.46
C ALA A 72 11.69 -0.83 -15.86
N ARG A 73 11.40 0.37 -16.40
CA ARG A 73 12.06 1.62 -15.99
C ARG A 73 11.66 2.13 -14.60
N VAL A 74 10.66 1.51 -13.95
CA VAL A 74 10.18 1.91 -12.61
C VAL A 74 9.80 0.64 -11.81
N PRO A 75 10.24 0.52 -10.54
CA PRO A 75 9.82 -0.57 -9.67
C PRO A 75 8.31 -0.51 -9.42
N ILE A 76 7.62 -1.65 -9.57
CA ILE A 76 6.21 -1.79 -9.21
C ILE A 76 6.14 -2.12 -7.72
N HIS A 77 5.45 -1.28 -6.95
CA HIS A 77 5.21 -1.51 -5.53
C HIS A 77 3.77 -1.97 -5.34
N ARG A 78 3.57 -3.28 -5.28
CA ARG A 78 2.24 -3.84 -5.17
C ARG A 78 1.76 -3.81 -3.72
N LEU A 79 0.49 -3.51 -3.53
CA LEU A 79 -0.22 -3.50 -2.26
C LEU A 79 -1.08 -4.76 -2.13
N TRP A 80 -0.92 -5.44 -1.00
CA TRP A 80 -1.79 -6.50 -0.51
C TRP A 80 -2.48 -6.03 0.77
N VAL A 81 -3.73 -6.45 0.93
CA VAL A 81 -4.57 -6.08 2.08
C VAL A 81 -5.25 -7.29 2.69
N ASP A 82 -5.74 -7.15 3.92
CA ASP A 82 -6.62 -8.12 4.55
C ASP A 82 -7.84 -8.38 3.68
N SER A 83 -7.96 -9.61 3.14
CA SER A 83 -9.06 -9.96 2.24
C SER A 83 -10.43 -9.91 2.91
N LEU A 84 -10.50 -10.06 4.25
CA LEU A 84 -11.76 -9.94 4.99
C LEU A 84 -12.21 -8.48 5.11
N GLN A 85 -11.30 -7.53 4.91
CA GLN A 85 -11.55 -6.09 4.95
C GLN A 85 -11.31 -5.43 3.59
N TYR A 86 -11.35 -6.20 2.49
CA TYR A 86 -10.99 -5.73 1.16
C TYR A 86 -11.74 -4.46 0.73
N HIS A 87 -13.08 -4.46 0.86
CA HIS A 87 -13.89 -3.29 0.49
C HIS A 87 -13.56 -2.06 1.34
N ARG A 88 -13.28 -2.25 2.63
CA ARG A 88 -12.86 -1.16 3.50
C ARG A 88 -11.50 -0.59 3.08
N ALA A 89 -10.58 -1.47 2.68
CA ALA A 89 -9.28 -1.05 2.15
C ALA A 89 -9.43 -0.27 0.84
N GLU A 90 -10.33 -0.72 -0.05
CA GLU A 90 -10.67 -0.04 -1.30
C GLU A 90 -11.22 1.38 -1.05
N ASP A 91 -12.18 1.52 -0.13
CA ASP A 91 -12.75 2.82 0.25
C ASP A 91 -11.68 3.79 0.80
N ILE A 92 -10.74 3.27 1.60
CA ILE A 92 -9.61 4.06 2.13
C ILE A 92 -8.71 4.53 0.99
N LEU A 93 -8.36 3.65 0.04
CA LEU A 93 -7.55 4.02 -1.12
C LEU A 93 -8.25 5.08 -1.97
N MET A 94 -9.53 4.88 -2.28
CA MET A 94 -10.31 5.85 -3.05
C MET A 94 -10.35 7.21 -2.34
N THR A 95 -10.57 7.20 -1.02
CA THR A 95 -10.60 8.43 -0.22
C THR A 95 -9.23 9.13 -0.25
N TYR A 96 -8.13 8.40 -0.07
CA TYR A 96 -6.77 8.94 -0.13
C TYR A 96 -6.49 9.61 -1.49
N PHE A 97 -6.76 8.91 -2.59
CA PHE A 97 -6.50 9.47 -3.93
C PHE A 97 -7.45 10.63 -4.30
N ASN A 98 -8.69 10.61 -3.81
CA ASN A 98 -9.63 11.70 -4.03
C ASN A 98 -9.26 12.96 -3.23
N GLN A 99 -8.66 12.80 -2.05
CA GLN A 99 -8.17 13.92 -1.21
C GLN A 99 -6.78 14.42 -1.64
N GLY A 100 -6.02 13.60 -2.38
CA GLY A 100 -4.65 13.85 -2.84
C GLY A 100 -4.47 14.06 -4.36
N GLY A 101 -5.54 14.30 -5.12
CA GLY A 101 -5.42 14.70 -6.54
C GLY A 101 -4.42 15.86 -6.70
N PRO A 102 -3.60 15.89 -7.77
CA PRO A 102 -2.35 16.66 -7.81
C PRO A 102 -2.56 18.09 -7.36
N THR A 103 -1.84 18.48 -6.31
CA THR A 103 -1.62 19.88 -5.95
C THR A 103 -1.00 20.60 -7.15
N GLY A 104 -1.82 21.31 -7.93
CA GLY A 104 -1.33 22.17 -9.01
C GLY A 104 -2.31 22.49 -10.13
N GLN A 105 -3.40 23.21 -9.84
CA GLN A 105 -3.81 24.41 -10.58
C GLN A 105 -5.11 25.00 -10.02
N SER A 106 -4.95 26.03 -9.19
CA SER A 106 -5.96 27.08 -9.05
C SER A 106 -6.14 27.72 -10.43
N TYR A 107 -7.20 27.37 -11.14
CA TYR A 107 -7.68 28.23 -12.22
C TYR A 107 -8.33 29.44 -11.56
N SER A 108 -7.56 30.52 -11.49
CA SER A 108 -8.08 31.87 -11.33
C SER A 108 -9.08 32.11 -12.46
N ALA A 109 -10.37 31.99 -12.16
CA ALA A 109 -11.41 32.59 -12.99
C ALA A 109 -11.47 34.08 -12.60
N THR A 110 -10.73 34.89 -13.34
CA THR A 110 -10.93 36.33 -13.44
C THR A 110 -12.35 36.56 -13.98
N THR A 111 -13.26 37.02 -13.13
CA THR A 111 -14.46 37.71 -13.60
C THR A 111 -14.09 39.19 -13.74
N SER A 112 -14.01 39.65 -14.99
CA SER A 112 -14.15 41.07 -15.35
C SER A 112 -15.63 41.42 -15.51
#